data_AF-A0A5C3MV55-F1
#
_entry.id   AF-A0A5C3MV55-F1
#
_cell.length_a   1.000
_cell.length_b   1.000
_cell.length_c   1.000
_cell.angle_alpha   90.00
_cell.angle_beta   90.00
_cell.angle_gamma   90.00
#
_symmetry.space_group_name_H-M   'P 1'
#
loop_
_entity.id
_entity.type
_entity.pdbx_description
1 polymer ?
#
loop_
_entity_poly.entity_id
_entity_poly.type
_entity_poly.pdbx_seq_one_letter_code
_entity_poly.pdbx_strand_id
1 'polypeptide(L)' 'CDICGSDFTRKANLIGHITAHKGERPFKCESHGCAKAFARLNDLKRHQKIHDKDQQL' A
#
# COMPACT_ATOMS: atom_id res chain seq x y z
N CYS A 1 -16.39 -8.20 -6.44
CA CYS A 1 -15.43 -7.35 -7.18
C CYS A 1 -15.84 -7.40 -8.62
N ASP A 2 -16.16 -6.28 -9.24
CA ASP A 2 -16.73 -6.29 -10.60
C ASP A 2 -15.73 -6.69 -11.70
N ILE A 3 -14.43 -6.78 -11.38
CA ILE A 3 -13.37 -7.14 -12.33
C ILE A 3 -13.16 -8.66 -12.39
N CYS A 4 -13.23 -9.35 -11.25
CA CYS A 4 -12.86 -10.77 -11.14
C CYS A 4 -13.87 -11.63 -10.36
N GLY A 5 -15.02 -11.05 -9.98
CA GLY A 5 -16.07 -11.75 -9.24
C GLY A 5 -15.77 -12.03 -7.77
N SER A 6 -14.59 -11.65 -7.25
CA SER A 6 -14.21 -11.97 -5.86
C SER A 6 -15.05 -11.21 -4.82
N ASP A 7 -15.53 -11.91 -3.79
CA ASP A 7 -16.31 -11.34 -2.70
C ASP A 7 -15.47 -10.91 -1.50
N PHE A 8 -15.89 -9.83 -0.85
CA PHE A 8 -15.19 -9.26 0.30
C PHE A 8 -16.19 -8.77 1.34
N THR A 9 -16.04 -9.25 2.58
CA THR A 9 -16.88 -8.83 3.71
C THR A 9 -16.56 -7.41 4.21
N ARG A 10 -15.38 -6.87 3.88
CA ARG A 10 -14.93 -5.55 4.34
C ARG A 10 -14.62 -4.64 3.16
N LYS A 11 -15.18 -3.43 3.17
CA LYS A 11 -14.95 -2.39 2.14
C LYS A 11 -13.47 -2.07 1.95
N ALA A 12 -12.69 -1.98 3.04
CA ALA A 12 -11.25 -1.70 2.94
C ALA A 12 -10.48 -2.79 2.16
N ASN A 13 -10.89 -4.05 2.28
CA ASN A 13 -10.28 -5.16 1.54
C ASN A 13 -10.67 -5.10 0.05
N LEU A 14 -11.94 -4.80 -0.25
CA LEU A 14 -12.41 -4.59 -1.62
C LEU A 14 -11.67 -3.43 -2.31
N ILE A 15 -11.53 -2.28 -1.64
CA ILE A 15 -10.82 -1.12 -2.18
C ILE A 15 -9.37 -1.48 -2.47
N GLY A 16 -8.64 -2.03 -1.49
CA GLY A 16 -7.24 -2.42 -1.69
C GLY A 16 -7.05 -3.46 -2.80
N HIS A 17 -8.02 -4.36 -2.97
CA HIS A 17 -8.06 -5.32 -4.06
C HIS A 17 -8.29 -4.66 -5.43
N ILE A 18 -9.25 -3.74 -5.55
CA ILE A 18 -9.50 -3.00 -6.81
C ILE A 18 -8.30 -2.14 -7.20
N THR A 19 -7.65 -1.49 -6.23
CA THR A 19 -6.42 -0.72 -6.44
C THR A 19 -5.31 -1.59 -7.05
N ALA A 20 -5.21 -2.86 -6.66
CA ALA A 20 -4.26 -3.80 -7.26
C ALA A 20 -4.59 -4.11 -8.73
N HIS A 21 -5.87 -4.26 -9.08
CA HIS A 21 -6.28 -4.44 -10.48
C HIS A 21 -5.91 -3.25 -11.36
N LYS A 22 -6.04 -2.03 -10.85
CA LYS A 22 -5.67 -0.80 -11.58
C LYS A 22 -4.16 -0.56 -11.63
N GLY A 23 -3.38 -1.32 -10.86
CA GLY A 23 -1.95 -1.05 -10.66
C GLY A 23 -1.69 0.28 -9.93
N GLU A 24 -2.72 0.92 -9.38
CA GLU A 24 -2.61 2.19 -8.68
C GLU A 24 -1.88 1.97 -7.35
N ARG A 25 -0.99 2.90 -7.00
CA ARG A 25 -0.28 2.89 -5.73
C ARG A 25 -0.37 4.27 -5.10
N PRO A 26 -1.54 4.64 -4.56
CA PRO A 26 -1.78 6.00 -4.07
C PRO A 26 -0.93 6.35 -2.84
N PHE A 27 -0.48 5.33 -2.08
CA PHE A 27 0.29 5.53 -0.86
C PHE A 27 1.79 5.53 -1.18
N LYS A 28 2.33 6.72 -1.47
CA LYS A 28 3.76 6.90 -1.73
C LYS A 28 4.53 7.02 -0.42
N CYS A 29 5.75 6.48 -0.40
CA CYS A 29 6.70 6.77 0.66
C CYS A 29 7.28 8.17 0.44
N GLU A 30 7.26 9.00 1.47
CA GLU A 30 7.79 10.37 1.43
C GLU A 30 9.19 10.47 2.05
N SER A 31 9.79 9.33 2.41
CA SER A 31 11.17 9.28 2.89
C SER A 31 12.14 9.69 1.78
N HIS A 32 13.13 10.51 2.13
CA HIS A 32 14.10 11.03 1.18
C HIS A 32 14.87 9.89 0.48
N GLY A 33 14.95 9.93 -0.85
CA GLY A 33 15.56 8.86 -1.64
C GLY A 33 14.70 7.59 -1.80
N CYS A 34 13.49 7.54 -1.24
CA CYS A 34 12.59 6.40 -1.38
C CYS A 34 11.46 6.67 -2.39
N ALA A 35 11.50 5.99 -3.53
CA ALA A 35 10.44 6.08 -4.55
C ALA A 35 9.37 4.97 -4.44
N LYS A 36 9.32 4.23 -3.31
CA LYS A 36 8.37 3.11 -3.16
C LYS A 36 6.96 3.61 -2.93
N ALA A 37 6.00 2.95 -3.57
CA ALA A 37 4.57 3.21 -3.39
C ALA A 37 3.80 1.90 -3.17
N PHE A 38 2.66 2.00 -2.47
CA PHE A 38 1.88 0.87 -1.99
C PHE A 38 0.40 1.04 -2.34
N ALA A 39 -0.29 -0.09 -2.51
CA ALA A 39 -1.74 -0.14 -2.74
C ALA A 39 -2.56 -0.02 -1.45
N ARG A 40 -1.95 -0.24 -0.28
CA ARG A 40 -2.62 -0.17 1.03
C ARG A 40 -1.82 0.65 2.03
N LEU A 41 -2.51 1.41 2.87
CA LEU A 41 -1.90 2.24 3.92
C LEU A 41 -1.11 1.42 4.94
N ASN A 42 -1.61 0.25 5.34
CA ASN A 42 -0.92 -0.60 6.33
C ASN A 42 0.44 -1.11 5.80
N ASP A 43 0.54 -1.33 4.48
CA ASP A 43 1.79 -1.72 3.84
C ASP A 43 2.79 -0.56 3.84
N LEU A 44 2.35 0.67 3.53
CA LEU A 44 3.18 1.88 3.68
C LEU A 44 3.66 2.07 5.12
N LYS A 45 2.78 1.97 6.11
CA LYS A 45 3.14 2.12 7.54
C LYS A 45 4.16 1.08 7.98
N ARG A 46 4.00 -0.17 7.55
CA ARG A 46 4.99 -1.22 7.82
C ARG A 46 6.32 -0.92 7.15
N HIS A 47 6.28 -0.45 5.91
CA HIS A 47 7.47 -0.05 5.18
C HIS A 47 8.20 1.12 5.85
N GLN A 48 7.48 2.16 6.33
CA GLN A 48 8.11 3.32 6.99
C GLN A 48 8.98 2.93 8.19
N LYS A 49 8.63 1.87 8.92
CA LYS A 49 9.43 1.35 10.03
C LYS A 49 10.84 0.90 9.64
N ILE A 50 11.15 0.71 8.34
CA ILE A 50 12.51 0.39 7.92
C ILE A 50 13.38 1.64 7.88
N HIS A 51 12.80 2.81 7.58
CA HIS A 51 13.54 4.08 7.52
C HIS A 51 13.92 4.54 8.93
N ASP A 52 13.02 4.38 9.91
CA ASP A 52 13.33 4.59 11.33
C ASP A 52 14.48 3.72 11.86
N LYS A 53 14.72 2.55 11.24
CA LYS A 53 15.82 1.65 11.63
C LYS A 53 17.16 1.98 10.95
N ASP A 54 17.12 2.78 9.88
CA ASP A 54 18.30 3.20 9.12
C ASP A 54 18.91 4.50 9.68
N GLN A 55 18.14 5.27 10.47
CA GLN A 55 18.58 6.52 11.12
C GLN A 55 19.44 6.31 12.39
N GLN A 56 20.24 5.22 12.46
CA GLN A 56 21.04 4.91 13.65
C GLN A 56 22.48 4.47 13.35
N LEU A 57 23.05 4.95 12.25
CA LEU A 57 24.49 4.95 11.97
C LEU A 57 24.99 6.37 11.72
#